data_AF-A0A918HS16-F1
#
_entry.id   AF-A0A918HS16-F1
#
_cell.length_a   1.000
_cell.length_b   1.000
_cell.length_c   1.000
_cell.angle_alpha   90.00
_cell.angle_beta   90.00
_cell.angle_gamma   90.00
#
_symmetry.space_group_name_H-M   'P 1'
#
loop_
_entity.id
_entity.type
_entity.pdbx_description
1 polymer ?
#
loop_
_entity_poly.entity_id
_entity_poly.type
_entity_poly.pdbx_seq_one_letter_code
_entity_poly.pdbx_strand_id
1 'polypeptide(L)'
;MNLQTRRWLWAPLRQLRTRMLIRRHGPTLPYDTAWALVTLHSTPDEAALVRVWARENPGGPPGIHYDHWHELPWVEQQRRLAWLQRHNRSPIQLLELEAGLVLSTGLHVLDWSRPPERTRPHGSTPDHQPDAGRQS
;
A
#
# COMPACT_ATOMS: atom_id res chain seq x y z
N MET A 1 31.37 13.59 0.04
CA MET A 1 30.37 14.58 -0.45
C MET A 1 29.26 14.70 0.58
N ASN A 2 28.98 15.92 1.03
CA ASN A 2 28.09 16.20 2.16
C ASN A 2 26.64 15.74 1.90
N LEU A 3 26.05 15.01 2.86
CA LEU A 3 24.65 14.56 2.86
C LEU A 3 23.66 15.74 2.71
N GLN A 4 24.01 16.90 3.26
CA GLN A 4 23.20 18.12 3.13
C GLN A 4 23.12 18.65 1.69
N THR A 5 24.19 18.53 0.89
CA THR A 5 24.21 19.03 -0.49
C THR A 5 23.41 18.13 -1.43
N ARG A 6 23.35 16.83 -1.15
CA ARG A 6 22.48 15.88 -1.86
C ARG A 6 21.00 16.14 -1.57
N ARG A 7 20.62 16.48 -0.33
CA ARG A 7 19.21 16.77 0.04
C ARG A 7 18.56 17.88 -0.80
N TRP A 8 19.30 18.93 -1.15
CA TRP A 8 18.75 20.06 -1.91
C TRP A 8 18.57 19.78 -3.41
N LEU A 9 19.46 19.02 -4.02
CA LEU A 9 19.33 18.62 -5.43
C LEU A 9 18.19 17.64 -5.67
N TRP A 10 17.84 16.84 -4.66
CA TRP A 10 16.78 15.84 -4.76
C TRP A 10 15.39 16.38 -4.39
N ALA A 11 15.29 17.52 -3.71
CA ALA A 11 14.03 18.17 -3.37
C ALA A 11 13.12 18.47 -4.60
N PRO A 12 13.61 19.10 -5.69
CA PRO A 12 12.79 19.34 -6.88
C PRO A 12 12.42 18.05 -7.61
N LEU A 13 13.34 17.08 -7.69
CA LEU A 13 13.07 15.76 -8.28
C LEU A 13 12.03 14.97 -7.46
N ARG A 14 12.06 15.08 -6.14
CA ARG A 14 11.04 14.50 -5.24
C ARG A 14 9.70 15.15 -5.43
N GLN A 15 9.62 16.49 -5.46
CA GLN A 15 8.37 17.18 -5.74
C GLN A 15 7.80 16.79 -7.11
N LEU A 16 8.65 16.61 -8.12
CA LEU A 16 8.24 16.19 -9.45
C LEU A 16 7.74 14.74 -9.46
N ARG A 17 8.43 13.83 -8.75
CA ARG A 17 7.98 12.44 -8.57
C ARG A 17 6.70 12.35 -7.79
N THR A 18 6.53 13.07 -6.67
CA THR A 18 5.28 13.15 -5.91
C THR A 18 4.15 13.72 -6.78
N ARG A 19 4.41 14.77 -7.56
CA ARG A 19 3.42 15.33 -8.50
C ARG A 19 3.09 14.36 -9.63
N MET A 20 4.06 13.63 -10.16
CA MET A 20 3.81 12.58 -11.15
C MET A 20 3.04 11.42 -10.53
N LEU A 21 3.35 11.06 -9.29
CA LEU A 21 2.67 10.04 -8.52
C LEU A 21 1.20 10.43 -8.29
N ILE A 22 0.93 11.68 -7.89
CA ILE A 22 -0.42 12.24 -7.75
C ILE A 22 -1.12 12.40 -9.12
N ARG A 23 -0.42 12.78 -10.19
CA ARG A 23 -1.00 12.83 -11.54
C ARG A 23 -1.35 11.44 -12.05
N ARG A 24 -0.53 10.44 -11.74
CA ARG A 24 -0.81 9.04 -12.05
C ARG A 24 -1.96 8.52 -11.21
N HIS A 25 -1.92 8.68 -9.90
CA HIS A 25 -2.87 8.07 -8.96
C HIS A 25 -4.15 8.86 -8.76
N GLY A 26 -4.15 10.15 -9.10
CA GLY A 26 -5.23 11.06 -8.80
C GLY A 26 -5.23 11.62 -7.38
N PRO A 27 -6.14 12.59 -7.07
CA PRO A 27 -6.32 13.17 -5.73
C PRO A 27 -6.64 12.20 -4.57
N THR A 28 -6.61 10.88 -4.74
CA THR A 28 -6.93 9.94 -3.65
C THR A 28 -5.77 9.50 -2.80
N LEU A 29 -4.52 9.76 -3.21
CA LEU A 29 -3.39 9.65 -2.31
C LEU A 29 -3.09 11.05 -1.76
N PRO A 30 -3.27 11.28 -0.44
CA PRO A 30 -2.89 12.56 0.17
C PRO A 30 -1.46 12.91 -0.23
N TYR A 31 -1.21 14.18 -0.51
CA TYR A 31 0.10 14.65 -0.99
C TYR A 31 1.23 14.16 -0.07
N ASP A 32 0.98 14.18 1.24
CA ASP A 32 1.98 13.83 2.23
C ASP A 32 2.26 12.32 2.26
N THR A 33 1.23 11.48 2.13
CA THR A 33 1.39 10.03 1.97
C THR A 33 2.13 9.69 0.68
N ALA A 34 1.81 10.37 -0.42
CA ALA A 34 2.50 10.23 -1.70
C ALA A 34 3.98 10.60 -1.59
N TRP A 35 4.29 11.70 -0.91
CA TRP A 35 5.65 12.13 -0.63
C TRP A 35 6.41 11.12 0.24
N ALA A 36 5.78 10.59 1.29
CA ALA A 36 6.41 9.64 2.20
C ALA A 36 6.76 8.32 1.47
N LEU A 37 5.84 7.79 0.66
CA LEU A 37 6.07 6.59 -0.15
C LEU A 37 7.17 6.79 -1.19
N VAL A 38 7.17 7.92 -1.91
CA VAL A 38 8.23 8.23 -2.88
C VAL A 38 9.58 8.39 -2.18
N THR A 39 9.59 9.01 -1.00
CA THR A 39 10.80 9.20 -0.18
C THR A 39 11.38 7.85 0.23
N LEU A 40 10.56 6.94 0.76
CA LEU A 40 11.00 5.58 1.10
C LEU A 40 11.51 4.81 -0.11
N HIS A 41 10.82 4.89 -1.25
CA HIS A 41 11.18 4.16 -2.45
C HIS A 41 12.50 4.65 -3.06
N SER A 42 12.70 5.97 -3.09
CA SER A 42 13.88 6.57 -3.73
C SER A 42 15.08 6.71 -2.81
N THR A 43 14.87 6.75 -1.48
CA THR A 43 15.95 6.93 -0.50
C THR A 43 15.58 6.23 0.82
N PRO A 44 15.75 4.90 0.92
CA PRO A 44 15.40 4.13 2.11
C PRO A 44 16.11 4.64 3.39
N ASP A 45 17.33 5.15 3.26
CA ASP A 45 18.10 5.75 4.36
C ASP A 45 17.40 6.94 5.03
N GLU A 46 16.45 7.58 4.34
CA GLU A 46 15.64 8.67 4.89
C GLU A 46 14.38 8.20 5.61
N ALA A 47 14.24 6.89 5.88
CA ALA A 47 13.14 6.34 6.68
C ALA A 47 13.02 6.98 8.07
N ALA A 48 14.10 7.54 8.63
CA ALA A 48 14.03 8.30 9.88
C ALA A 48 13.18 9.58 9.75
N LEU A 49 13.26 10.27 8.62
CA LEU A 49 12.50 11.49 8.37
C LEU A 49 11.01 11.18 8.16
N VAL A 50 10.73 10.08 7.46
CA VAL A 50 9.38 9.54 7.31
C VAL A 50 8.80 9.11 8.65
N ARG A 51 9.61 8.52 9.53
CA ARG A 51 9.21 8.18 10.92
C ARG A 51 8.79 9.39 11.73
N VAL A 52 9.56 10.48 11.65
CA VAL A 52 9.22 11.73 12.36
C VAL A 52 7.89 12.28 11.83
N TRP A 53 7.76 12.37 10.51
CA TRP A 53 6.52 12.85 9.88
C TRP A 53 5.29 11.99 10.25
N ALA A 54 5.43 10.66 10.25
CA ALA A 54 4.34 9.75 10.60
C ALA A 54 3.89 9.86 12.07
N ARG A 55 4.82 10.18 12.99
CA ARG A 55 4.47 10.46 14.39
C ARG A 55 3.69 11.76 14.55
N GLU A 56 4.00 12.77 13.74
CA GLU A 56 3.32 14.06 13.75
C GLU A 56 1.96 14.01 13.04
N ASN A 57 1.77 13.03 12.15
CA ASN A 57 0.56 12.89 11.32
C ASN A 57 -0.02 11.47 11.45
N PRO A 58 -0.61 11.12 12.61
CA PRO A 58 -1.18 9.81 12.83
C PRO A 58 -2.44 9.61 11.95
N GLY A 59 -2.36 8.67 11.00
CA GLY A 59 -3.49 8.34 10.12
C GLY A 59 -4.28 7.09 10.53
N GLY A 60 -3.69 6.21 11.34
CA GLY A 60 -4.25 4.90 11.68
C GLY A 60 -3.18 3.90 12.13
N PRO A 61 -3.51 2.61 12.26
CA PRO A 61 -2.51 1.59 12.56
C PRO A 61 -1.43 1.55 11.47
N PRO A 62 -0.15 1.46 11.82
CA PRO A 62 0.92 1.50 10.84
C PRO A 62 0.88 0.25 9.93
N GLY A 63 1.37 0.41 8.71
CA GLY A 63 1.38 -0.62 7.67
C GLY A 63 0.52 -0.25 6.45
N ILE A 64 0.48 -1.20 5.51
CA ILE A 64 -0.34 -1.14 4.31
C ILE A 64 -1.65 -1.88 4.60
N HIS A 65 -2.78 -1.21 4.39
CA HIS A 65 -4.12 -1.72 4.67
C HIS A 65 -4.97 -1.66 3.41
N TYR A 66 -5.87 -2.62 3.22
CA TYR A 66 -6.79 -2.57 2.08
C TYR A 66 -7.84 -1.49 2.29
N ASP A 67 -8.13 -0.76 1.21
CA ASP A 67 -9.12 0.30 1.22
C ASP A 67 -10.55 -0.26 1.28
N HIS A 68 -11.46 0.48 1.93
CA HIS A 68 -12.86 0.14 2.06
C HIS A 68 -13.64 0.65 0.84
N TRP A 69 -13.53 -0.10 -0.27
CA TRP A 69 -14.12 0.24 -1.57
C TRP A 69 -15.60 0.67 -1.51
N HIS A 70 -16.38 0.12 -0.60
CA HIS A 70 -17.81 0.38 -0.45
C HIS A 70 -18.13 1.73 0.21
N GLU A 71 -17.18 2.33 0.92
CA GLU A 71 -17.32 3.65 1.56
C GLU A 71 -16.95 4.80 0.61
N LEU A 72 -16.35 4.48 -0.54
CA LEU A 72 -15.92 5.47 -1.51
C LEU A 72 -17.09 5.95 -2.39
N PRO A 73 -17.09 7.24 -2.78
CA PRO A 73 -18.02 7.73 -3.80
C PRO A 73 -17.87 6.96 -5.12
N TRP A 74 -18.99 6.72 -5.82
CA TRP A 74 -19.03 5.97 -7.08
C TRP A 74 -18.02 6.46 -8.13
N VAL A 75 -17.85 7.79 -8.26
CA VAL A 75 -16.90 8.41 -9.20
C VAL A 75 -15.47 7.95 -8.92
N GLU A 76 -15.10 7.86 -7.65
CA GLU A 76 -13.77 7.43 -7.25
C GLU A 76 -13.59 5.92 -7.41
N GLN A 77 -14.62 5.13 -7.15
CA GLN A 77 -14.60 3.69 -7.45
C GLN A 77 -14.36 3.43 -8.94
N GLN A 78 -15.10 4.09 -9.84
CA GLN A 78 -14.96 3.93 -11.29
C GLN A 78 -13.57 4.32 -11.78
N ARG A 79 -13.05 5.43 -11.28
CA ARG A 79 -11.71 5.90 -11.60
C ARG A 79 -10.65 4.89 -11.17
N ARG A 80 -10.77 4.35 -9.96
CA ARG A 80 -9.86 3.35 -9.43
C ARG A 80 -9.94 2.04 -10.22
N LEU A 81 -11.14 1.62 -10.61
CA LEU A 81 -11.31 0.49 -11.52
C LEU A 81 -10.60 0.71 -12.86
N ALA A 82 -10.74 1.89 -13.47
CA ALA A 82 -10.09 2.19 -14.75
C ALA A 82 -8.55 2.12 -14.65
N TRP A 83 -7.97 2.55 -13.53
CA TRP A 83 -6.53 2.41 -13.29
C TRP A 83 -6.13 0.94 -13.12
N LEU A 84 -6.84 0.18 -12.28
CA LEU A 84 -6.55 -1.23 -12.08
C LEU A 84 -6.69 -2.03 -13.37
N GLN A 85 -7.68 -1.72 -14.21
CA GLN A 85 -7.83 -2.31 -15.54
C GLN A 85 -6.64 -1.99 -16.46
N ARG A 86 -6.06 -0.79 -16.35
CA ARG A 86 -4.91 -0.37 -17.17
C ARG A 86 -3.57 -0.91 -16.68
N HIS A 87 -3.40 -1.06 -15.36
CA HIS A 87 -2.09 -1.31 -14.74
C HIS A 87 -2.00 -2.65 -14.00
N ASN A 88 -3.11 -3.36 -13.76
CA ASN A 88 -3.24 -4.61 -13.00
C ASN A 88 -2.69 -4.57 -11.56
N ARG A 89 -2.17 -3.42 -11.12
CA ARG A 89 -1.54 -3.21 -9.82
C ARG A 89 -1.94 -1.85 -9.29
N SER A 90 -2.05 -1.78 -7.97
CA SER A 90 -2.21 -0.50 -7.31
C SER A 90 -0.92 0.32 -7.37
N PRO A 91 -1.01 1.62 -7.13
CA PRO A 91 0.12 2.53 -6.91
C PRO A 91 1.21 2.01 -6.00
N ILE A 92 0.81 1.50 -4.83
CA ILE A 92 1.74 1.04 -3.79
C ILE A 92 2.43 -0.23 -4.26
N GLN A 93 1.69 -1.13 -4.92
CA GLN A 93 2.24 -2.32 -5.54
C GLN A 93 3.22 -1.99 -6.69
N LEU A 94 3.01 -0.90 -7.41
CA LEU A 94 3.94 -0.43 -8.45
C LEU A 94 5.22 0.19 -7.88
N LEU A 95 5.18 0.68 -6.64
CA LEU A 95 6.37 1.17 -5.94
C LEU A 95 7.24 0.03 -5.38
N GLU A 96 6.73 -1.21 -5.38
CA GLU A 96 7.44 -2.41 -4.93
C GLU A 96 8.12 -2.21 -3.56
N LEU A 97 7.48 -1.42 -2.70
CA LEU A 97 7.96 -1.14 -1.35
C LEU A 97 7.72 -2.36 -0.46
N GLU A 98 8.74 -2.72 0.29
CA GLU A 98 8.63 -3.78 1.29
C GLU A 98 7.64 -3.36 2.38
N ALA A 99 6.63 -4.20 2.64
CA ALA A 99 5.62 -3.93 3.67
C ALA A 99 6.25 -3.74 5.06
N GLY A 100 7.32 -4.48 5.37
CA GLY A 100 8.09 -4.33 6.61
C GLY A 100 8.73 -2.96 6.74
N LEU A 101 9.23 -2.38 5.65
CA LEU A 101 9.79 -1.03 5.65
C LEU A 101 8.71 0.02 5.96
N VAL A 102 7.55 -0.07 5.29
CA VAL A 102 6.42 0.84 5.56
C VAL A 102 5.96 0.72 7.02
N LEU A 103 5.81 -0.51 7.51
CA LEU A 103 5.42 -0.77 8.91
C LEU A 103 6.44 -0.17 9.90
N SER A 104 7.73 -0.36 9.67
CA SER A 104 8.81 0.15 10.52
C SER A 104 8.83 1.68 10.61
N THR A 105 8.22 2.37 9.63
CA THR A 105 8.16 3.82 9.59
C THR A 105 6.99 4.41 10.37
N GLY A 106 6.04 3.57 10.80
CA GLY A 106 4.82 4.05 11.44
C GLY A 106 3.79 4.63 10.46
N LEU A 107 4.04 4.59 9.15
CA LEU A 107 3.11 5.09 8.14
C LEU A 107 1.87 4.21 8.07
N HIS A 108 0.70 4.85 8.07
CA HIS A 108 -0.56 4.23 7.67
C HIS A 108 -0.80 4.50 6.18
N VAL A 109 -1.01 3.45 5.39
CA VAL A 109 -1.19 3.57 3.94
C VAL A 109 -2.38 2.72 3.50
N LEU A 110 -3.30 3.32 2.75
CA LEU A 110 -4.44 2.63 2.16
C LEU A 110 -4.09 2.17 0.73
N ASP A 111 -4.14 0.86 0.53
CA ASP A 111 -3.99 0.17 -0.74
C ASP A 111 -5.36 -0.20 -1.32
N TRP A 112 -5.60 0.28 -2.53
CA TRP A 112 -6.82 0.04 -3.29
C TRP A 112 -6.66 -1.12 -4.26
N SER A 113 -5.59 -1.90 -4.16
CA SER A 113 -5.56 -3.22 -4.79
C SER A 113 -6.75 -4.06 -4.32
N ARG A 114 -7.22 -4.97 -5.17
CA ARG A 114 -8.27 -5.90 -4.78
C ARG A 114 -7.69 -6.77 -3.65
N PRO A 115 -8.39 -6.92 -2.50
CA PRO A 115 -7.95 -7.85 -1.49
C PRO A 115 -7.74 -9.22 -2.14
N PRO A 116 -6.63 -9.92 -1.87
CA PRO A 116 -6.48 -11.30 -2.33
C PRO A 116 -7.72 -12.03 -1.85
N GLU A 117 -8.43 -12.62 -2.81
CA GLU A 117 -9.64 -13.40 -2.54
C GLU A 117 -9.24 -14.39 -1.46
N ARG A 118 -9.83 -14.25 -0.25
CA ARG A 118 -9.46 -15.06 0.91
C ARG A 118 -9.46 -16.49 0.41
N THR A 119 -8.27 -17.08 0.32
CA THR A 119 -8.14 -18.48 -0.03
C THR A 119 -8.92 -19.18 1.06
N ARG A 120 -10.13 -19.68 0.73
CA ARG A 120 -10.83 -20.57 1.64
C ARG A 120 -9.81 -21.64 2.00
N PRO A 121 -9.58 -21.95 3.29
CA PRO A 121 -8.67 -23.03 3.63
C PRO A 121 -9.10 -24.27 2.85
N HIS A 122 -8.27 -24.63 1.87
CA HIS A 122 -8.44 -25.78 1.01
C HIS A 122 -8.00 -26.97 1.86
N GLY A 123 -8.91 -27.50 2.66
CA GLY A 123 -8.56 -28.51 3.66
C GLY A 123 -9.58 -28.69 4.76
N SER A 124 -10.83 -28.96 4.41
CA SER A 124 -11.69 -29.77 5.27
C SER A 124 -12.24 -30.86 4.38
N THR A 125 -11.39 -31.85 4.14
CA THR A 125 -11.77 -33.17 3.65
C THR A 125 -12.99 -33.61 4.47
N PRO A 126 -14.13 -33.97 3.86
CA PRO A 126 -15.18 -34.63 4.61
C PRO A 126 -14.59 -35.93 5.14
N ASP A 127 -14.60 -36.04 6.47
CA ASP A 127 -14.15 -37.20 7.21
C ASP A 127 -14.77 -38.45 6.57
N HIS A 128 -13.91 -39.29 6.01
CA HIS A 128 -14.29 -40.58 5.46
C HIS A 128 -14.61 -41.45 6.66
N GLN A 129 -15.88 -41.47 7.06
CA GLN A 129 -16.40 -42.37 8.08
C GLN A 129 -16.15 -43.81 7.59
N PRO A 130 -15.32 -44.62 8.27
CA PRO A 130 -15.23 -46.02 7.92
C PRO A 130 -16.53 -46.68 8.38
N ASP A 131 -17.30 -47.16 7.41
CA ASP A 131 -18.43 -48.06 7.62
C ASP A 131 -17.87 -49.37 8.19
N ALA A 132 -17.78 -49.42 9.52
CA ALA A 132 -17.45 -50.63 10.26
C ALA A 132 -18.66 -51.56 10.15
N GLY A 133 -18.51 -52.58 9.32
CA GLY A 133 -19.55 -53.54 9.03
C GLY A 133 -20.10 -54.29 10.25
N ARG A 134 -21.35 -54.75 10.05
CA ARG A 134 -21.83 -56.11 10.33
C ARG A 134 -21.68 -56.63 11.76
N GLN A 135 -22.81 -56.71 12.48
CA GLN A 135 -23.45 -57.97 12.96
C GLN A 135 -24.42 -57.71 14.12
N SER A 136 -25.70 -58.01 13.92
CA SER A 136 -26.48 -59.06 14.63
C SER A 136 -27.93 -59.05 14.15
#